data_AF-A0A7C7QYB1-F1
#
_entry.id   AF-A0A7C7QYB1-F1
#
_cell.length_a   1.000
_cell.length_b   1.000
_cell.length_c   1.000
_cell.angle_alpha   90.00
_cell.angle_beta   90.00
_cell.angle_gamma   90.00
#
_symmetry.space_group_name_H-M   'P 1'
#
loop_
_entity.id
_entity.type
_entity.pdbx_description
1 polymer ?
#
loop_
_entity_poly.entity_id
_entity_poly.type
_entity_poly.pdbx_seq_one_letter_code
_entity_poly.pdbx_strand_id
1 'polypeptide(L)'
;MSAPSFLAGIAVCCWTVSAVAQRPESEADPPGWRGAGGDQASVSAASSAKAERPDVEPTAAPRRTVTRVSTGNGRLPNEHGQLWREYDISPYTLRVDSTARPEQAVVDWILRETGYEAWHGEVVTVLSATRRRLLVYHTPQMQAIVAGVVDRFVSSQGAGQSFGLRLVTVDHPNWRAPVRRLLKPVQVQTPGVEAWLVEKEDAAVLLDQLGRRSDYREHNSPHVVVHNGQSVVISATRARHYVRSVLRRPEAWPGFEPQTAVVDEGFSLEFSPLLSVDGATIDAVLRCNIDQVEKMVPVTVEVPTVVAPRQRTQIEVPQMAQFRFHERFRWPADQVLLVGLGVVPLPVPSEGKPLVPGLPLPLPKTAPRADVLVFVQPYGPAEATPRLTRSLSPNPPARY
;
A
#
# COMPACT_ATOMS: atom_id res chain seq x y z
N MET A 1 -44.02 56.95 7.42
CA MET A 1 -43.33 57.62 6.30
C MET A 1 -41.91 57.94 6.70
N SER A 2 -41.01 58.01 5.73
CA SER A 2 -39.56 58.26 5.80
C SER A 2 -38.66 57.07 6.13
N ALA A 3 -38.05 56.56 5.05
CA ALA A 3 -36.70 56.03 5.00
C ALA A 3 -35.66 57.12 5.37
N PRO A 4 -34.40 56.73 5.59
CA PRO A 4 -33.47 56.95 4.50
C PRO A 4 -32.47 55.80 4.24
N SER A 5 -32.02 55.81 3.00
CA SER A 5 -30.96 55.04 2.38
C SER A 5 -29.59 55.22 3.06
N PHE A 6 -28.80 54.14 3.15
CA PHE A 6 -27.34 54.23 3.18
C PHE A 6 -26.72 53.17 2.26
N LEU A 7 -25.93 53.69 1.33
CA LEU A 7 -25.02 53.01 0.42
C LEU A 7 -23.74 52.61 1.17
N ALA A 8 -23.33 51.35 1.06
CA ALA A 8 -21.96 50.84 1.20
C ALA A 8 -21.98 49.45 0.55
N GLY A 9 -21.12 49.03 -0.39
CA GLY A 9 -19.76 49.40 -0.71
C GLY A 9 -19.12 48.07 -1.14
N ILE A 10 -19.24 47.70 -2.41
CA ILE A 10 -18.75 46.42 -2.94
C ILE A 10 -17.23 46.50 -3.04
N ALA A 11 -16.53 45.77 -2.17
CA ALA A 11 -15.09 45.56 -2.27
C ALA A 11 -14.82 44.40 -3.23
N VAL A 12 -14.32 44.72 -4.42
CA VAL A 12 -13.75 43.77 -5.38
C VAL A 12 -12.30 43.51 -4.96
N CYS A 13 -12.03 42.35 -4.37
CA CYS A 13 -10.65 41.89 -4.16
C CYS A 13 -10.17 41.17 -5.43
N CYS A 14 -9.44 41.90 -6.27
CA CYS A 14 -8.58 41.34 -7.30
C CYS A 14 -7.42 40.58 -6.64
N TRP A 15 -7.35 39.26 -6.81
CA TRP A 15 -6.13 38.51 -6.57
C TRP A 15 -5.37 38.38 -7.88
N THR A 16 -4.21 39.03 -7.92
CA THR A 16 -3.23 38.93 -8.99
C THR A 16 -2.55 37.57 -8.97
N VAL A 17 -2.63 36.88 -10.11
CA VAL A 17 -1.87 35.67 -10.42
C VAL A 17 -0.42 36.07 -10.71
N SER A 18 0.51 35.69 -9.84
CA SER A 18 1.94 35.72 -10.17
C SER A 18 2.36 34.34 -10.68
N ALA A 19 2.69 34.30 -11.97
CA ALA A 19 3.30 33.15 -12.64
C ALA A 19 4.74 32.95 -12.14
N VAL A 20 5.02 31.78 -11.57
CA VAL A 20 6.40 31.29 -11.33
C VAL A 20 6.73 30.31 -12.44
N ALA A 21 7.82 30.61 -13.14
CA ALA A 21 8.35 29.83 -14.26
C ALA A 21 8.86 28.46 -13.81
N GLN A 22 8.42 27.41 -14.50
CA GLN A 22 8.89 26.03 -14.34
C GLN A 22 10.24 25.84 -15.02
N ARG A 23 11.22 25.30 -14.29
CA ARG A 23 12.44 24.66 -14.80
C ARG A 23 12.25 23.13 -14.73
N PRO A 24 12.72 22.35 -15.71
CA PRO A 24 12.64 20.90 -15.66
C PRO A 24 13.84 20.33 -14.90
N GLU A 25 13.60 19.60 -13.81
CA GLU A 25 14.61 18.74 -13.18
C GLU A 25 14.37 17.29 -13.59
N SER A 26 15.46 16.66 -14.03
CA SER A 26 15.51 15.29 -14.52
C SER A 26 15.53 14.28 -13.37
N GLU A 27 14.62 13.33 -13.48
CA GLU A 27 14.46 12.13 -12.69
C GLU A 27 15.67 11.19 -12.85
N ALA A 28 16.28 10.77 -11.74
CA ALA A 28 17.32 9.75 -11.69
C ALA A 28 16.90 8.64 -10.70
N ASP A 29 16.66 7.46 -11.24
CA ASP A 29 16.29 6.24 -10.52
C ASP A 29 17.38 5.76 -9.55
N PRO A 30 17.02 5.14 -8.40
CA PRO A 30 17.97 4.50 -7.49
C PRO A 30 18.38 3.08 -7.98
N PRO A 31 19.65 2.67 -7.80
CA PRO A 31 20.09 1.34 -8.22
C PRO A 31 19.63 0.24 -7.27
N GLY A 32 18.85 -0.69 -7.82
CA GLY A 32 18.43 -1.92 -7.16
C GLY A 32 19.57 -2.91 -6.91
N TRP A 33 19.66 -3.39 -5.69
CA TRP A 33 20.51 -4.50 -5.26
C TRP A 33 20.04 -5.82 -5.91
N ARG A 34 20.94 -6.56 -6.57
CA ARG A 34 20.74 -7.99 -6.92
C ARG A 34 21.80 -8.84 -6.24
N GLY A 35 21.33 -9.83 -5.48
CA GLY A 35 22.12 -10.86 -4.83
C GLY A 35 22.66 -11.90 -5.80
N ALA A 36 23.76 -12.51 -5.37
CA ALA A 36 24.53 -13.53 -6.07
C ALA A 36 23.88 -14.93 -6.01
N GLY A 37 24.25 -15.75 -6.99
CA GLY A 37 23.87 -17.15 -7.18
C GLY A 37 23.38 -17.31 -8.63
N GLY A 38 24.00 -18.07 -9.53
CA GLY A 38 24.92 -19.19 -9.38
C GLY A 38 24.52 -20.18 -10.47
N ASP A 39 25.48 -20.51 -11.33
CA ASP A 39 25.57 -21.71 -12.15
C ASP A 39 24.84 -21.88 -13.51
N GLN A 40 25.73 -22.10 -14.49
CA GLN A 40 25.75 -23.17 -15.50
C GLN A 40 25.10 -22.96 -16.88
N ALA A 41 26.01 -23.04 -17.86
CA ALA A 41 26.01 -23.89 -19.08
C ALA A 41 26.44 -23.03 -20.29
N SER A 42 27.26 -23.43 -21.25
CA SER A 42 28.03 -24.63 -21.59
C SER A 42 28.53 -24.35 -23.01
N VAL A 43 29.82 -24.52 -23.34
CA VAL A 43 30.17 -24.71 -24.75
C VAL A 43 31.40 -25.60 -24.93
N SER A 44 31.23 -26.53 -25.85
CA SER A 44 32.08 -27.67 -26.17
C SER A 44 33.44 -27.32 -26.77
N ALA A 45 34.40 -28.20 -26.45
CA ALA A 45 35.47 -28.80 -27.27
C ALA A 45 35.98 -28.01 -28.49
N ALA A 46 37.21 -27.50 -28.46
CA ALA A 46 38.51 -28.18 -28.63
C ALA A 46 39.02 -28.15 -30.09
N SER A 47 40.14 -27.45 -30.30
CA SER A 47 41.28 -27.92 -31.10
C SER A 47 42.49 -27.00 -30.93
N SER A 48 43.63 -27.67 -30.82
CA SER A 48 44.93 -27.20 -30.35
C SER A 48 45.73 -26.43 -31.40
N ALA A 49 46.37 -25.33 -31.02
CA ALA A 49 47.60 -24.84 -31.65
C ALA A 49 48.40 -23.91 -30.72
N LYS A 50 49.43 -24.51 -30.11
CA LYS A 50 50.74 -24.02 -29.66
C LYS A 50 51.04 -22.49 -29.69
N ALA A 51 51.07 -21.93 -28.48
CA ALA A 51 52.08 -21.04 -27.88
C ALA A 51 52.63 -19.82 -28.65
N GLU A 52 52.20 -18.63 -28.23
CA GLU A 52 53.07 -17.54 -27.76
C GLU A 52 52.22 -16.60 -26.87
N ARG A 53 52.43 -16.63 -25.55
CA ARG A 53 51.70 -15.79 -24.58
C ARG A 53 52.47 -14.48 -24.39
N PRO A 54 51.90 -13.31 -24.68
CA PRO A 54 52.30 -12.10 -23.97
C PRO A 54 51.76 -12.21 -22.54
N ASP A 55 52.65 -12.20 -21.56
CA ASP A 55 52.33 -12.03 -20.16
C ASP A 55 51.65 -10.66 -19.98
N VAL A 56 50.31 -10.65 -20.01
CA VAL A 56 49.53 -9.53 -19.50
C VAL A 56 49.39 -9.76 -18.00
N GLU A 57 50.35 -9.23 -17.24
CA GLU A 57 50.18 -8.99 -15.80
C GLU A 57 48.88 -8.22 -15.57
N PRO A 58 47.96 -8.71 -14.72
CA PRO A 58 46.88 -7.88 -14.21
C PRO A 58 47.45 -6.99 -13.10
N THR A 59 48.20 -5.95 -13.47
CA THR A 59 48.52 -4.85 -12.54
C THR A 59 47.28 -3.97 -12.38
N ALA A 60 46.25 -4.51 -11.73
CA ALA A 60 45.14 -3.72 -11.20
C ALA A 60 45.64 -3.05 -9.92
N ALA A 61 46.29 -1.90 -10.06
CA ALA A 61 46.65 -1.06 -8.93
C ALA A 61 45.42 -0.84 -8.03
N PRO A 62 45.54 -0.94 -6.68
CA PRO A 62 44.41 -0.74 -5.79
C PRO A 62 43.83 0.66 -6.03
N ARG A 63 42.53 0.73 -6.32
CA ARG A 63 41.79 1.98 -6.47
C ARG A 63 42.05 2.84 -5.23
N ARG A 64 42.75 3.96 -5.40
CA ARG A 64 43.00 4.92 -4.31
C ARG A 64 41.66 5.51 -3.91
N THR A 65 41.19 5.18 -2.71
CA THR A 65 40.02 5.79 -2.11
C THR A 65 40.29 7.27 -1.90
N VAL A 66 39.55 8.14 -2.60
CA VAL A 66 39.65 9.60 -2.47
C VAL A 66 39.10 10.08 -1.12
N THR A 67 38.26 9.26 -0.48
CA THR A 67 37.67 9.54 0.83
C THR A 67 38.72 9.58 1.93
N ARG A 68 38.77 10.70 2.65
CA ARG A 68 39.56 10.83 3.87
C ARG A 68 38.80 10.16 5.01
N VAL A 69 39.40 9.18 5.65
CA VAL A 69 38.84 8.50 6.83
C VAL A 69 39.71 8.88 8.02
N SER A 70 39.11 9.52 9.01
CA SER A 70 39.74 9.68 10.33
C SER A 70 39.24 8.58 11.25
N THR A 71 40.16 7.97 11.99
CA THR A 71 39.80 7.15 13.14
C THR A 71 39.27 8.07 14.23
N GLY A 72 38.02 7.90 14.65
CA GLY A 72 37.47 8.62 15.81
C GLY A 72 38.20 8.28 17.11
N ASN A 73 37.83 8.95 18.20
CA ASN A 73 38.40 8.78 19.55
C ASN A 73 38.05 7.44 20.25
N GLY A 74 37.43 6.49 19.53
CA GLY A 74 37.04 5.18 20.04
C GLY A 74 35.89 5.18 21.05
N ARG A 75 35.22 6.32 21.28
CA ARG A 75 34.07 6.44 22.18
C ARG A 75 32.84 6.95 21.40
N LEU A 76 31.65 6.48 21.79
CA LEU A 76 30.42 6.99 21.21
C LEU A 76 30.23 8.47 21.62
N PRO A 77 29.93 9.38 20.67
CA PRO A 77 29.68 10.78 20.98
C PRO A 77 28.46 10.96 21.88
N ASN A 78 28.63 11.65 23.01
CA ASN A 78 27.62 11.79 24.06
C ASN A 78 27.36 13.27 24.46
N GLU A 79 27.47 14.18 23.49
CA GLU A 79 27.36 15.63 23.73
C GLU A 79 25.95 16.07 24.15
N HIS A 80 24.94 15.25 23.83
CA HIS A 80 23.52 15.52 24.12
C HIS A 80 22.96 14.61 25.23
N GLY A 81 23.83 13.92 25.99
CA GLY A 81 23.39 13.02 27.06
C GLY A 81 22.76 11.72 26.54
N GLN A 82 23.10 11.29 25.34
CA GLN A 82 22.67 10.02 24.76
C GLN A 82 23.06 8.82 25.64
N LEU A 83 22.10 7.91 25.79
CA LEU A 83 22.22 6.69 26.57
C LEU A 83 22.12 5.48 25.66
N TRP A 84 22.96 4.47 25.90
CA TRP A 84 22.82 3.15 25.30
C TRP A 84 21.84 2.31 26.11
N ARG A 85 20.80 1.79 25.46
CA ARG A 85 19.83 0.88 26.06
C ARG A 85 19.59 -0.32 25.17
N GLU A 86 19.34 -1.45 25.82
CA GLU A 86 18.93 -2.69 25.17
C GLU A 86 17.55 -3.08 25.68
N TYR A 87 16.61 -3.28 24.78
CA TYR A 87 15.27 -3.76 25.09
C TYR A 87 15.13 -5.20 24.63
N ASP A 88 14.60 -6.08 25.49
CA ASP A 88 14.27 -7.44 25.10
C ASP A 88 12.93 -7.46 24.35
N ILE A 89 13.00 -7.77 23.05
CA ILE A 89 11.82 -7.90 22.17
C ILE A 89 11.56 -9.37 21.80
N SER A 90 12.35 -10.31 22.35
CA SER A 90 12.17 -11.73 22.11
C SER A 90 10.78 -12.26 22.46
N PRO A 91 10.07 -11.77 23.51
CA PRO A 91 8.72 -12.24 23.79
C PRO A 91 7.77 -11.99 22.62
N TYR A 92 7.95 -10.90 21.87
CA TYR A 92 7.12 -10.56 20.72
C TYR A 92 7.54 -11.32 19.44
N THR A 93 8.82 -11.27 19.09
CA THR A 93 9.32 -11.84 17.82
C THR A 93 9.23 -13.37 17.76
N LEU A 94 9.29 -14.05 18.92
CA LEU A 94 9.09 -15.51 18.98
C LEU A 94 7.64 -15.93 18.71
N ARG A 95 6.67 -15.01 18.88
CA ARG A 95 5.25 -15.27 18.65
C ARG A 95 4.82 -15.02 17.22
N VAL A 96 5.44 -14.06 16.55
CA VAL A 96 5.12 -13.70 15.18
C VAL A 96 5.90 -14.59 14.23
N ASP A 97 5.25 -15.62 13.69
CA ASP A 97 5.79 -16.52 12.68
C ASP A 97 5.35 -16.15 11.25
N SER A 98 4.43 -15.21 11.11
CA SER A 98 3.87 -14.76 9.84
C SER A 98 4.86 -14.01 8.93
N THR A 99 6.01 -13.58 9.46
CA THR A 99 7.04 -12.84 8.72
C THR A 99 8.45 -13.28 9.09
N ALA A 100 9.37 -13.19 8.14
CA ALA A 100 10.77 -13.53 8.35
C ALA A 100 11.51 -12.53 9.27
N ARG A 101 11.04 -11.29 9.37
CA ARG A 101 11.67 -10.19 10.15
C ARG A 101 10.64 -9.44 11.00
N PRO A 102 10.07 -10.07 12.05
CA PRO A 102 9.06 -9.42 12.90
C PRO A 102 9.60 -8.19 13.64
N GLU A 103 10.90 -8.14 13.92
CA GLU A 103 11.58 -7.01 14.56
C GLU A 103 11.51 -5.72 13.75
N GLN A 104 11.34 -5.80 12.42
CA GLN A 104 11.23 -4.63 11.54
C GLN A 104 10.00 -3.79 11.88
N ALA A 105 8.89 -4.44 12.27
CA ALA A 105 7.68 -3.73 12.69
C ALA A 105 7.93 -2.80 13.88
N VAL A 106 8.78 -3.23 14.84
CA VAL A 106 9.13 -2.40 16.00
C VAL A 106 9.90 -1.15 15.55
N VAL A 107 10.87 -1.33 14.66
CA VAL A 107 11.67 -0.22 14.08
C VAL A 107 10.77 0.74 13.32
N ASP A 108 9.90 0.22 12.44
CA ASP A 108 9.01 1.03 11.62
C ASP A 108 8.05 1.85 12.49
N TRP A 109 7.51 1.28 13.55
CA TRP A 109 6.63 2.00 14.49
C TRP A 109 7.37 3.04 15.32
N ILE A 110 8.62 2.79 15.70
CA ILE A 110 9.46 3.81 16.33
C ILE A 110 9.66 4.97 15.38
N LEU A 111 10.10 4.73 14.14
CA LEU A 111 10.32 5.78 13.14
C LEU A 111 9.03 6.56 12.81
N ARG A 112 7.87 5.89 12.81
CA ARG A 112 6.56 6.55 12.63
C ARG A 112 6.16 7.44 13.80
N GLU A 113 6.54 7.09 15.02
CA GLU A 113 6.22 7.88 16.22
C GLU A 113 7.15 9.06 16.39
N THR A 114 8.45 8.86 16.14
CA THR A 114 9.50 9.83 16.44
C THR A 114 9.87 10.68 15.23
N GLY A 115 9.50 10.24 14.02
CA GLY A 115 9.95 10.80 12.76
C GLY A 115 11.33 10.27 12.34
N TYR A 116 11.60 10.29 11.04
CA TYR A 116 12.87 9.88 10.45
C TYR A 116 14.02 10.82 10.86
N GLU A 117 13.79 12.13 10.83
CA GLU A 117 14.80 13.16 11.11
C GLU A 117 15.42 13.04 12.51
N ALA A 118 14.65 12.55 13.49
CA ALA A 118 15.15 12.35 14.85
C ALA A 118 16.31 11.34 14.93
N TRP A 119 16.38 10.39 13.98
CA TRP A 119 17.41 9.35 13.92
C TRP A 119 18.53 9.64 12.91
N HIS A 120 18.32 10.61 12.02
CA HIS A 120 19.21 10.89 10.90
C HIS A 120 19.72 12.35 10.85
N GLY A 121 19.59 13.05 11.97
CA GLY A 121 20.07 14.43 12.13
C GLY A 121 21.51 14.54 12.64
N GLU A 122 21.78 15.67 13.29
CA GLU A 122 23.10 16.04 13.83
C GLU A 122 23.50 15.18 15.05
N VAL A 123 22.52 14.81 15.88
CA VAL A 123 22.76 13.97 17.05
C VAL A 123 23.11 12.57 16.57
N VAL A 124 24.29 12.08 16.96
CA VAL A 124 24.68 10.69 16.67
C VAL A 124 23.74 9.75 17.42
N THR A 125 23.03 8.91 16.68
CA THR A 125 22.07 7.95 17.20
C THR A 125 22.28 6.57 16.61
N VAL A 126 21.72 5.56 17.27
CA VAL A 126 21.71 4.18 16.77
C VAL A 126 20.32 3.60 17.03
N LEU A 127 19.71 3.03 16.01
CA LEU A 127 18.51 2.19 16.10
C LEU A 127 18.81 0.89 15.37
N SER A 128 18.95 -0.20 16.10
CA SER A 128 19.23 -1.50 15.50
C SER A 128 18.41 -2.58 16.19
N ALA A 129 17.70 -3.38 15.40
CA ALA A 129 16.89 -4.47 15.92
C ALA A 129 17.44 -5.81 15.42
N THR A 130 17.45 -6.78 16.32
CA THR A 130 17.62 -8.20 16.02
C THR A 130 16.34 -8.92 16.43
N ARG A 131 16.21 -10.20 16.09
CA ARG A 131 15.09 -11.00 16.61
C ARG A 131 14.97 -11.03 18.13
N ARG A 132 16.01 -10.72 18.91
CA ARG A 132 15.95 -10.81 20.38
C ARG A 132 15.97 -9.46 21.07
N ARG A 133 16.72 -8.51 20.52
CA ARG A 133 17.00 -7.24 21.18
C ARG A 133 16.83 -6.08 20.24
N LEU A 134 16.33 -4.98 20.78
CA LEU A 134 16.41 -3.65 20.18
C LEU A 134 17.50 -2.86 20.91
N LEU A 135 18.51 -2.43 20.16
CA LEU A 135 19.61 -1.59 20.62
C LEU A 135 19.33 -0.15 20.25
N VAL A 136 19.37 0.74 21.23
CA VAL A 136 19.02 2.15 21.06
C VAL A 136 20.06 3.04 21.72
N TYR A 137 20.66 3.92 20.92
CA TYR A 137 21.51 5.01 21.40
C TYR A 137 20.84 6.35 21.08
N HIS A 138 20.30 7.01 22.10
CA HIS A 138 19.60 8.29 21.96
C HIS A 138 19.46 9.01 23.31
N THR A 139 19.08 10.29 23.29
CA THR A 139 18.71 11.10 24.47
C THR A 139 17.66 10.44 25.38
N PRO A 140 17.62 10.77 26.68
CA PRO A 140 16.68 10.16 27.64
C PRO A 140 15.20 10.34 27.29
N GLN A 141 14.84 11.48 26.69
CA GLN A 141 13.48 11.79 26.26
C GLN A 141 13.02 10.84 25.15
N MET A 142 13.88 10.61 24.15
CA MET A 142 13.57 9.65 23.07
C MET A 142 13.50 8.22 23.59
N GLN A 143 14.39 7.86 24.53
CA GLN A 143 14.37 6.55 25.16
C GLN A 143 13.03 6.28 25.87
N ALA A 144 12.38 7.30 26.45
CA ALA A 144 11.06 7.14 27.04
C ALA A 144 9.96 6.85 26.00
N ILE A 145 10.01 7.52 24.84
CA ILE A 145 9.07 7.27 23.72
C ILE A 145 9.26 5.85 23.17
N VAL A 146 10.53 5.47 22.93
CA VAL A 146 10.87 4.12 22.43
C VAL A 146 10.41 3.04 23.40
N ALA A 147 10.64 3.22 24.70
CA ALA A 147 10.16 2.29 25.72
C ALA A 147 8.63 2.12 25.63
N GLY A 148 7.87 3.21 25.51
CA GLY A 148 6.42 3.15 25.35
C GLY A 148 5.95 2.44 24.06
N VAL A 149 6.70 2.54 22.96
CA VAL A 149 6.43 1.75 21.75
C VAL A 149 6.71 0.27 22.01
N VAL A 150 7.90 -0.07 22.51
CA VAL A 150 8.32 -1.45 22.79
C VAL A 150 7.37 -2.14 23.76
N ASP A 151 6.93 -1.44 24.80
CA ASP A 151 5.97 -1.95 25.77
C ASP A 151 4.67 -2.39 25.09
N ARG A 152 4.16 -1.66 24.09
CA ARG A 152 2.95 -2.05 23.34
C ARG A 152 3.13 -3.35 22.54
N PHE A 153 4.35 -3.64 22.07
CA PHE A 153 4.65 -4.90 21.39
C PHE A 153 4.76 -6.06 22.38
N VAL A 154 5.47 -5.84 23.49
CA VAL A 154 5.79 -6.89 24.47
C VAL A 154 4.62 -7.18 25.41
N SER A 155 3.84 -6.17 25.81
CA SER A 155 2.74 -6.26 26.78
C SER A 155 1.51 -7.01 26.27
N SER A 156 1.32 -7.10 24.96
CA SER A 156 0.21 -7.86 24.38
C SER A 156 0.33 -9.33 24.85
N GLN A 157 -0.49 -9.76 25.81
CA GLN A 157 -0.47 -11.09 26.42
C GLN A 157 -1.04 -12.14 25.44
N GLY A 158 -0.28 -12.45 24.38
CA GLY A 158 -0.46 -13.65 23.56
C GLY A 158 -1.60 -13.67 22.54
N ALA A 159 -2.66 -12.89 22.67
CA ALA A 159 -3.78 -12.92 21.70
C ALA A 159 -3.55 -11.93 20.57
N GLY A 160 -3.56 -12.39 19.31
CA GLY A 160 -3.77 -11.48 18.18
C GLY A 160 -5.11 -10.77 18.36
N GLN A 161 -5.23 -9.53 17.89
CA GLN A 161 -6.49 -8.81 17.98
C GLN A 161 -7.33 -9.12 16.74
N SER A 162 -8.62 -9.41 16.95
CA SER A 162 -9.56 -9.63 15.85
C SER A 162 -10.14 -8.31 15.36
N PHE A 163 -10.08 -8.10 14.04
CA PHE A 163 -10.61 -6.93 13.35
C PHE A 163 -11.50 -7.37 12.19
N GLY A 164 -12.65 -6.70 12.02
CA GLY A 164 -13.41 -6.76 10.78
C GLY A 164 -13.03 -5.58 9.92
N LEU A 165 -12.47 -5.85 8.75
CA LEU A 165 -12.18 -4.86 7.74
C LEU A 165 -13.25 -5.00 6.66
N ARG A 166 -14.00 -3.95 6.35
CA ARG A 166 -15.00 -3.98 5.26
C ARG A 166 -14.74 -2.89 4.25
N LEU A 167 -14.65 -3.27 2.99
CA LEU A 167 -14.56 -2.34 1.86
C LEU A 167 -15.88 -2.33 1.11
N VAL A 168 -16.53 -1.17 1.10
CA VAL A 168 -17.83 -0.94 0.48
C VAL A 168 -17.71 0.14 -0.59
N THR A 169 -18.46 -0.01 -1.67
CA THR A 169 -18.71 1.07 -2.64
C THR A 169 -20.18 1.43 -2.68
N VAL A 170 -20.44 2.72 -2.88
CA VAL A 170 -21.76 3.30 -3.12
C VAL A 170 -21.65 4.28 -4.28
N ASP A 171 -22.54 4.20 -5.27
CA ASP A 171 -22.46 5.08 -6.45
C ASP A 171 -22.63 6.57 -6.11
N HIS A 172 -23.41 6.88 -5.06
CA HIS A 172 -23.67 8.25 -4.66
C HIS A 172 -23.30 8.56 -3.19
N PRO A 173 -22.55 9.64 -2.91
CA PRO A 173 -22.07 9.98 -1.56
C PRO A 173 -23.17 10.48 -0.60
N ASN A 174 -24.43 10.53 -1.04
CA ASN A 174 -25.57 10.99 -0.24
C ASN A 174 -25.92 10.09 0.94
N TRP A 175 -25.30 8.90 1.06
CA TRP A 175 -25.45 8.03 2.23
C TRP A 175 -25.08 8.74 3.54
N ARG A 176 -24.21 9.75 3.50
CA ARG A 176 -23.82 10.55 4.67
C ARG A 176 -24.99 11.36 5.25
N ALA A 177 -25.93 11.81 4.42
CA ALA A 177 -27.00 12.72 4.83
C ALA A 177 -27.91 12.13 5.94
N PRO A 178 -28.46 10.91 5.82
CA PRO A 178 -29.32 10.34 6.86
C PRO A 178 -28.59 10.03 8.17
N VAL A 179 -27.29 9.68 8.12
CA VAL A 179 -26.54 9.23 9.30
C VAL A 179 -25.62 10.29 9.90
N ARG A 180 -25.65 11.52 9.39
CA ARG A 180 -24.73 12.61 9.80
C ARG A 180 -24.62 12.83 11.30
N ARG A 181 -25.70 12.56 12.05
CA ARG A 181 -25.73 12.72 13.52
C ARG A 181 -24.97 11.63 14.28
N LEU A 182 -24.75 10.48 13.66
CA LEU A 182 -24.04 9.32 14.23
C LEU A 182 -22.52 9.41 13.98
N LEU A 183 -22.09 10.30 13.09
CA LEU A 183 -20.71 10.41 12.63
C LEU A 183 -19.94 11.46 13.45
N LYS A 184 -18.93 11.04 14.20
CA LYS A 184 -18.02 11.94 14.92
C LYS A 184 -16.76 12.19 14.07
N PRO A 185 -16.54 13.39 13.50
CA PRO A 185 -15.46 13.61 12.54
C PRO A 185 -14.07 13.45 13.17
N VAL A 186 -13.15 12.86 12.39
CA VAL A 186 -11.72 12.70 12.69
C VAL A 186 -10.93 13.54 11.68
N GLN A 187 -9.83 14.16 12.13
CA GLN A 187 -8.97 14.93 11.26
C GLN A 187 -8.20 14.00 10.31
N VAL A 188 -8.19 14.37 9.03
CA VAL A 188 -7.58 13.63 7.91
C VAL A 188 -6.72 14.61 7.13
N GLN A 189 -5.58 14.17 6.64
CA GLN A 189 -4.63 15.05 5.92
C GLN A 189 -4.80 14.97 4.40
N THR A 190 -5.30 13.84 3.88
CA THR A 190 -5.49 13.59 2.47
C THR A 190 -6.70 14.37 1.94
N PRO A 191 -6.52 15.23 0.91
CA PRO A 191 -7.63 15.96 0.31
C PRO A 191 -8.69 15.03 -0.27
N GLY A 192 -9.97 15.34 -0.04
CA GLY A 192 -11.10 14.55 -0.55
C GLY A 192 -11.41 13.29 0.24
N VAL A 193 -10.63 12.97 1.27
CA VAL A 193 -10.90 11.88 2.22
C VAL A 193 -11.47 12.47 3.51
N GLU A 194 -12.42 11.74 4.09
CA GLU A 194 -13.01 12.06 5.38
C GLU A 194 -13.00 10.82 6.27
N ALA A 195 -12.91 11.00 7.58
CA ALA A 195 -12.99 9.90 8.53
C ALA A 195 -13.89 10.26 9.71
N TRP A 196 -14.51 9.25 10.29
CA TRP A 196 -15.41 9.39 11.42
C TRP A 196 -15.26 8.23 12.41
N LEU A 197 -15.52 8.52 13.67
CA LEU A 197 -15.77 7.52 14.70
C LEU A 197 -17.27 7.31 14.83
N VAL A 198 -17.64 6.05 14.94
CA VAL A 198 -19.03 5.61 15.08
C VAL A 198 -19.09 4.58 16.19
N GLU A 199 -20.15 4.62 17.01
CA GLU A 199 -20.38 3.57 18.00
C GLU A 199 -20.65 2.23 17.30
N LYS A 200 -20.33 1.10 17.96
CA LYS A 200 -20.48 -0.24 17.34
C LYS A 200 -21.91 -0.55 16.90
N GLU A 201 -22.90 -0.12 17.68
CA GLU A 201 -24.32 -0.30 17.38
C GLU A 201 -24.75 0.56 16.19
N ASP A 202 -24.36 1.83 16.20
CA ASP A 202 -24.64 2.78 15.11
C ASP A 202 -23.99 2.35 13.79
N ALA A 203 -22.80 1.76 13.85
CA ALA A 203 -22.12 1.21 12.67
C ALA A 203 -22.89 0.04 12.06
N ALA A 204 -23.50 -0.83 12.87
CA ALA A 204 -24.35 -1.91 12.40
C ALA A 204 -25.63 -1.37 11.72
N VAL A 205 -26.25 -0.34 12.32
CA VAL A 205 -27.40 0.36 11.72
C VAL A 205 -27.03 1.00 10.39
N LEU A 206 -25.87 1.65 10.31
CA LEU A 206 -25.36 2.25 9.07
C LEU A 206 -25.15 1.18 7.99
N LEU A 207 -24.54 0.05 8.33
CA LEU A 207 -24.32 -1.06 7.38
C LEU A 207 -25.64 -1.66 6.89
N ASP A 208 -26.64 -1.82 7.75
CA ASP A 208 -27.99 -2.27 7.35
C ASP A 208 -28.67 -1.26 6.41
N GLN A 209 -28.59 0.04 6.73
CA GLN A 209 -29.13 1.08 5.86
C GLN A 209 -28.45 1.13 4.48
N LEU A 210 -27.13 0.98 4.45
CA LEU A 210 -26.35 0.90 3.23
C LEU A 210 -26.73 -0.34 2.41
N GLY A 211 -26.84 -1.51 3.05
CA GLY A 211 -27.20 -2.78 2.40
C GLY A 211 -28.59 -2.79 1.75
N ARG A 212 -29.50 -1.91 2.18
CA ARG A 212 -30.82 -1.74 1.55
C ARG A 212 -30.79 -0.93 0.25
N ARG A 213 -29.68 -0.25 -0.06
CA ARG A 213 -29.57 0.56 -1.27
C ARG A 213 -29.25 -0.30 -2.48
N SER A 214 -29.80 0.06 -3.64
CA SER A 214 -29.53 -0.66 -4.90
C SER A 214 -28.11 -0.46 -5.44
N ASP A 215 -27.48 0.66 -5.08
CA ASP A 215 -26.12 1.06 -5.48
C ASP A 215 -25.03 0.58 -4.49
N TYR A 216 -25.40 -0.21 -3.47
CA TYR A 216 -24.44 -0.77 -2.53
C TYR A 216 -23.74 -2.00 -3.09
N ARG A 217 -22.42 -2.05 -2.92
CA ARG A 217 -21.58 -3.20 -3.23
C ARG A 217 -20.54 -3.40 -2.13
N GLU A 218 -20.54 -4.58 -1.54
CA GLU A 218 -19.50 -5.00 -0.60
C GLU A 218 -18.45 -5.82 -1.37
N HIS A 219 -17.19 -5.37 -1.35
CA HIS A 219 -16.11 -6.03 -2.08
C HIS A 219 -15.39 -7.06 -1.22
N ASN A 220 -15.26 -6.78 0.08
CA ASN A 220 -14.66 -7.71 1.02
C ASN A 220 -15.06 -7.37 2.46
N SER A 221 -15.19 -8.41 3.30
CA SER A 221 -15.50 -8.27 4.73
C SER A 221 -14.73 -9.27 5.62
N PRO A 222 -13.39 -9.39 5.48
CA PRO A 222 -12.67 -10.38 6.23
C PRO A 222 -12.60 -10.00 7.71
N HIS A 223 -12.88 -10.99 8.56
CA HIS A 223 -12.44 -11.00 9.94
C HIS A 223 -11.00 -11.50 9.98
N VAL A 224 -10.08 -10.60 10.29
CA VAL A 224 -8.64 -10.88 10.33
C VAL A 224 -8.15 -10.81 11.77
N VAL A 225 -7.32 -11.78 12.14
CA VAL A 225 -6.56 -11.74 13.40
C VAL A 225 -5.20 -11.13 13.08
N VAL A 226 -4.88 -10.00 13.71
CA VAL A 226 -3.64 -9.26 13.46
C VAL A 226 -2.89 -9.06 14.77
N HIS A 227 -1.60 -9.36 14.76
CA HIS A 227 -0.73 -9.09 15.90
C HIS A 227 -0.29 -7.61 15.90
N ASN A 228 -0.01 -7.07 17.08
CA ASN A 228 0.47 -5.69 17.22
C ASN A 228 1.67 -5.41 16.31
N GLY A 229 1.55 -4.32 15.56
CA GLY A 229 2.49 -3.81 14.57
C GLY A 229 2.65 -4.63 13.31
N GLN A 230 1.98 -5.79 13.17
CA GLN A 230 1.98 -6.55 11.93
C GLN A 230 1.01 -5.95 10.92
N SER A 231 1.38 -5.99 9.64
CA SER A 231 0.49 -5.58 8.55
C SER A 231 -0.28 -6.79 8.02
N VAL A 232 -1.56 -6.60 7.73
CA VAL A 232 -2.35 -7.51 6.90
C VAL A 232 -2.71 -6.79 5.61
N VAL A 233 -2.58 -7.49 4.48
CA VAL A 233 -2.92 -6.96 3.15
C VAL A 233 -4.11 -7.73 2.61
N ILE A 234 -5.12 -7.00 2.17
CA ILE A 234 -6.32 -7.51 1.52
C ILE A 234 -6.36 -6.91 0.12
N SER A 235 -6.31 -7.74 -0.90
CA SER A 235 -6.35 -7.29 -2.29
C SER A 235 -7.35 -8.10 -3.11
N ALA A 236 -7.89 -7.43 -4.11
CA ALA A 236 -8.62 -8.07 -5.20
C ALA A 236 -8.17 -7.39 -6.49
N THR A 237 -7.47 -8.14 -7.34
CA THR A 237 -6.95 -7.66 -8.62
C THR A 237 -7.41 -8.55 -9.76
N ARG A 238 -7.53 -7.96 -10.94
CA ARG A 238 -7.86 -8.60 -12.20
C ARG A 238 -6.76 -8.28 -13.21
N ALA A 239 -6.19 -9.32 -13.79
CA ALA A 239 -5.25 -9.19 -14.89
C ALA A 239 -5.99 -8.86 -16.20
N ARG A 240 -5.53 -7.83 -16.91
CA ARG A 240 -6.01 -7.45 -18.25
C ARG A 240 -4.88 -7.55 -19.25
N HIS A 241 -5.02 -8.49 -20.19
CA HIS A 241 -4.05 -8.73 -21.25
C HIS A 241 -4.23 -7.72 -22.39
N TYR A 242 -3.12 -7.26 -22.98
CA TYR A 242 -3.13 -6.38 -24.15
C TYR A 242 -1.89 -6.60 -25.02
N VAL A 243 -1.96 -6.17 -26.29
CA VAL A 243 -0.81 -6.20 -27.20
C VAL A 243 0.02 -4.94 -26.96
N ARG A 244 1.14 -5.07 -26.26
CA ARG A 244 1.99 -3.92 -25.89
C ARG A 244 2.84 -3.42 -27.06
N SER A 245 3.39 -4.35 -27.82
CA SER A 245 4.35 -4.06 -28.88
C SER A 245 4.32 -5.15 -29.92
N VAL A 246 5.12 -4.99 -30.97
CA VAL A 246 5.32 -5.98 -32.01
C VAL A 246 6.82 -6.12 -32.28
N LEU A 247 7.30 -7.37 -32.25
CA LEU A 247 8.68 -7.71 -32.57
C LEU A 247 8.75 -8.14 -34.04
N ARG A 248 9.72 -7.60 -34.79
CA ARG A 248 9.92 -8.00 -36.18
C ARG A 248 10.54 -9.41 -36.23
N ARG A 249 9.90 -10.33 -36.95
CA ARG A 249 10.39 -11.68 -37.20
C ARG A 249 10.36 -11.96 -38.71
N PRO A 250 11.40 -11.56 -39.46
CA PRO A 250 11.40 -11.71 -40.92
C PRO A 250 11.32 -13.18 -41.37
N GLU A 251 11.78 -14.11 -40.54
CA GLU A 251 11.84 -15.55 -40.82
C GLU A 251 10.49 -16.31 -40.68
N ALA A 252 9.45 -15.67 -40.13
CA ALA A 252 8.17 -16.30 -39.85
C ALA A 252 7.02 -15.46 -40.40
N TRP A 253 6.07 -16.05 -41.13
CA TRP A 253 4.86 -15.34 -41.57
C TRP A 253 3.97 -15.01 -40.36
N PRO A 254 3.49 -13.77 -40.16
CA PRO A 254 3.34 -12.66 -41.12
C PRO A 254 4.48 -11.62 -41.12
N GLY A 255 5.68 -11.98 -40.69
CA GLY A 255 6.88 -11.13 -40.65
C GLY A 255 7.08 -10.41 -39.31
N PHE A 256 6.20 -10.65 -38.34
CA PHE A 256 6.23 -10.07 -37.01
C PHE A 256 5.53 -10.96 -35.98
N GLU A 257 5.82 -10.71 -34.71
CA GLU A 257 5.23 -11.39 -33.57
C GLU A 257 4.66 -10.34 -32.59
N PRO A 258 3.35 -10.42 -32.23
CA PRO A 258 2.78 -9.59 -31.18
C PRO A 258 3.42 -9.88 -29.82
N GLN A 259 3.86 -8.83 -29.14
CA GLN A 259 4.32 -8.91 -27.76
C GLN A 259 3.16 -8.56 -26.83
N THR A 260 2.63 -9.56 -26.13
CA THR A 260 1.57 -9.37 -25.14
C THR A 260 2.13 -8.92 -23.79
N ALA A 261 1.39 -8.06 -23.10
CA ALA A 261 1.65 -7.69 -21.71
C ALA A 261 0.36 -7.80 -20.89
N VAL A 262 0.51 -7.68 -19.56
CA VAL A 262 -0.58 -7.69 -18.60
C VAL A 262 -0.52 -6.41 -17.79
N VAL A 263 -1.69 -5.83 -17.52
CA VAL A 263 -1.87 -4.77 -16.52
C VAL A 263 -2.90 -5.23 -15.50
N ASP A 264 -2.60 -5.05 -14.22
CA ASP A 264 -3.52 -5.40 -13.14
C ASP A 264 -4.39 -4.19 -12.78
N GLU A 265 -5.69 -4.41 -12.68
CA GLU A 265 -6.68 -3.47 -12.14
C GLU A 265 -7.28 -4.04 -10.86
N GLY A 266 -7.59 -3.21 -9.87
CA GLY A 266 -8.10 -3.69 -8.59
C GLY A 266 -7.80 -2.76 -7.43
N PHE A 267 -7.82 -3.32 -6.22
CA PHE A 267 -7.39 -2.61 -5.02
C PHE A 267 -6.48 -3.46 -4.12
N SER A 268 -5.73 -2.77 -3.28
CA SER A 268 -4.96 -3.33 -2.17
C SER A 268 -5.14 -2.45 -0.94
N LEU A 269 -5.64 -3.06 0.14
CA LEU A 269 -5.86 -2.45 1.45
C LEU A 269 -4.89 -3.07 2.46
N GLU A 270 -3.93 -2.29 2.94
CA GLU A 270 -3.02 -2.68 4.00
C GLU A 270 -3.46 -2.05 5.33
N PHE A 271 -3.54 -2.87 6.37
CA PHE A 271 -3.90 -2.45 7.71
C PHE A 271 -2.84 -2.92 8.71
N SER A 272 -2.27 -2.00 9.48
CA SER A 272 -1.28 -2.30 10.52
C SER A 272 -1.69 -1.64 11.84
N PRO A 273 -2.25 -2.41 12.80
CA PRO A 273 -2.65 -1.90 14.11
C PRO A 273 -1.55 -2.05 15.16
N LEU A 274 -1.52 -1.14 16.13
CA LEU A 274 -0.71 -1.16 17.33
C LEU A 274 -1.59 -0.68 18.50
N LEU A 275 -2.05 -1.62 19.31
CA LEU A 275 -2.88 -1.31 20.47
C LEU A 275 -2.02 -0.70 21.59
N SER A 276 -2.65 0.15 22.41
CA SER A 276 -2.06 0.57 23.68
C SER A 276 -1.93 -0.61 24.66
N VAL A 277 -1.09 -0.46 25.67
CA VAL A 277 -0.80 -1.50 26.68
C VAL A 277 -2.07 -1.96 27.41
N ASP A 278 -2.99 -1.03 27.66
CA ASP A 278 -4.31 -1.29 28.27
C ASP A 278 -5.37 -1.79 27.29
N GLY A 279 -5.06 -1.86 25.99
CA GLY A 279 -5.99 -2.23 24.92
C GLY A 279 -7.12 -1.22 24.68
N ALA A 280 -7.12 -0.07 25.36
CA ALA A 280 -8.20 0.91 25.29
C ALA A 280 -8.17 1.74 24.00
N THR A 281 -6.99 1.92 23.42
CA THR A 281 -6.80 2.71 22.20
C THR A 281 -6.10 1.90 21.12
N ILE A 282 -6.49 2.16 19.88
CA ILE A 282 -5.94 1.56 18.69
C ILE A 282 -5.24 2.65 17.92
N ASP A 283 -3.97 2.43 17.63
CA ASP A 283 -3.20 3.21 16.69
C ASP A 283 -3.03 2.37 15.44
N ALA A 284 -3.41 2.85 14.26
CA ALA A 284 -3.28 2.04 13.07
C ALA A 284 -2.90 2.86 11.85
N VAL A 285 -2.14 2.21 10.98
CA VAL A 285 -1.82 2.70 9.64
C VAL A 285 -2.75 2.01 8.67
N LEU A 286 -3.45 2.81 7.87
CA LEU A 286 -4.30 2.35 6.80
C LEU A 286 -3.71 2.84 5.47
N ARG A 287 -3.45 1.91 4.56
CA ARG A 287 -3.04 2.22 3.18
C ARG A 287 -4.01 1.59 2.21
N CYS A 288 -4.46 2.36 1.23
CA CYS A 288 -5.32 1.87 0.18
C CYS A 288 -4.78 2.33 -1.18
N ASN A 289 -4.54 1.37 -2.05
CA ASN A 289 -4.18 1.60 -3.44
C ASN A 289 -5.31 1.06 -4.31
N ILE A 290 -5.80 1.88 -5.24
CA ILE A 290 -6.80 1.48 -6.23
C ILE A 290 -6.25 1.82 -7.61
N ASP A 291 -6.29 0.85 -8.52
CA ASP A 291 -5.84 0.97 -9.90
C ASP A 291 -6.96 0.54 -10.84
N GLN A 292 -7.25 1.35 -11.85
CA GLN A 292 -8.28 1.04 -12.85
C GLN A 292 -7.78 1.37 -14.24
N VAL A 293 -7.99 0.46 -15.20
CA VAL A 293 -7.78 0.77 -16.61
C VAL A 293 -9.02 1.48 -17.14
N GLU A 294 -8.92 2.78 -17.40
CA GLU A 294 -10.03 3.57 -17.93
C GLU A 294 -10.34 3.20 -19.39
N LYS A 295 -9.28 3.04 -20.18
CA LYS A 295 -9.38 2.80 -21.62
C LYS A 295 -8.11 2.12 -22.14
N MET A 296 -8.26 1.22 -23.10
CA MET A 296 -7.15 0.78 -23.95
C MET A 296 -7.13 1.68 -25.18
N VAL A 297 -6.09 2.50 -25.33
CA VAL A 297 -5.95 3.40 -26.47
C VAL A 297 -5.26 2.64 -27.60
N PRO A 298 -5.96 2.41 -28.73
CA PRO A 298 -5.37 1.70 -29.85
C PRO A 298 -4.38 2.60 -30.59
N VAL A 299 -3.19 2.09 -30.86
CA VAL A 299 -2.15 2.76 -31.64
C VAL A 299 -1.81 1.88 -32.84
N THR A 300 -1.98 2.41 -34.04
CA THR A 300 -1.60 1.71 -35.27
C THR A 300 -0.12 1.93 -35.53
N VAL A 301 0.64 0.84 -35.63
CA VAL A 301 2.07 0.84 -35.93
C VAL A 301 2.30 0.24 -37.32
N GLU A 302 3.15 0.88 -38.10
CA GLU A 302 3.60 0.34 -39.39
C GLU A 302 4.69 -0.69 -39.16
N VAL A 303 4.49 -1.90 -39.68
CA VAL A 303 5.43 -3.01 -39.53
C VAL A 303 5.76 -3.53 -40.93
N PRO A 304 6.66 -2.85 -41.67
CA PRO A 304 6.97 -3.22 -43.03
C PRO A 304 7.67 -4.59 -43.08
N THR A 305 7.13 -5.47 -43.93
CA THR A 305 7.69 -6.78 -44.23
C THR A 305 8.14 -6.86 -45.69
N VAL A 306 8.99 -7.84 -46.02
CA VAL A 306 9.53 -8.03 -47.37
C VAL A 306 8.39 -8.27 -48.38
N VAL A 307 7.30 -8.90 -47.93
CA VAL A 307 6.14 -9.26 -48.76
C VAL A 307 5.03 -8.21 -48.68
N ALA A 308 4.97 -7.41 -47.61
CA ALA A 308 3.98 -6.34 -47.43
C ALA A 308 4.60 -5.07 -46.81
N PRO A 309 5.12 -4.13 -47.63
CA PRO A 309 5.80 -2.93 -47.14
C PRO A 309 4.88 -1.89 -46.48
N ARG A 310 3.55 -2.01 -46.64
CA ARG A 310 2.54 -1.12 -46.01
C ARG A 310 1.71 -1.82 -44.92
N GLN A 311 2.22 -2.92 -44.37
CA GLN A 311 1.53 -3.67 -43.33
C GLN A 311 1.43 -2.84 -42.06
N ARG A 312 0.23 -2.82 -41.48
CA ARG A 312 -0.11 -2.10 -40.26
C ARG A 312 -0.66 -3.08 -39.25
N THR A 313 -0.31 -2.88 -37.99
CA THR A 313 -0.81 -3.67 -36.88
C THR A 313 -1.19 -2.74 -35.74
N GLN A 314 -2.08 -3.21 -34.88
CA GLN A 314 -2.57 -2.44 -33.75
C GLN A 314 -1.91 -2.93 -32.47
N ILE A 315 -1.35 -1.98 -31.72
CA ILE A 315 -0.95 -2.18 -30.33
C ILE A 315 -1.92 -1.38 -29.45
N GLU A 316 -1.91 -1.65 -28.16
CA GLU A 316 -2.74 -0.99 -27.17
C GLU A 316 -1.86 -0.34 -26.10
N VAL A 317 -2.25 0.87 -25.69
CA VAL A 317 -1.64 1.58 -24.57
C VAL A 317 -2.71 1.76 -23.49
N PRO A 318 -2.54 1.19 -22.28
CA PRO A 318 -3.49 1.34 -21.20
C PRO A 318 -3.46 2.77 -20.65
N GLN A 319 -4.62 3.42 -20.58
CA GLN A 319 -4.84 4.64 -19.82
C GLN A 319 -5.30 4.26 -18.42
N MET A 320 -4.52 4.61 -17.40
CA MET A 320 -4.77 4.23 -16.00
C MET A 320 -5.28 5.41 -15.17
N ALA A 321 -6.19 5.11 -14.24
CA ALA A 321 -6.52 5.96 -13.11
C ALA A 321 -6.04 5.29 -11.82
N GLN A 322 -5.45 6.09 -10.93
CA GLN A 322 -4.86 5.59 -9.70
C GLN A 322 -5.35 6.45 -8.52
N PHE A 323 -5.63 5.78 -7.41
CA PHE A 323 -5.86 6.41 -6.11
C PHE A 323 -4.90 5.80 -5.10
N ARG A 324 -4.31 6.66 -4.28
CA ARG A 324 -3.32 6.30 -3.26
C ARG A 324 -3.70 6.99 -1.97
N PHE A 325 -3.85 6.21 -0.92
CA PHE A 325 -4.18 6.68 0.40
C PHE A 325 -3.25 6.03 1.41
N HIS A 326 -2.72 6.82 2.34
CA HIS A 326 -1.86 6.35 3.40
C HIS A 326 -1.96 7.29 4.58
N GLU A 327 -2.70 6.89 5.61
CA GLU A 327 -2.85 7.67 6.82
C GLU A 327 -2.75 6.83 8.08
N ARG A 328 -2.51 7.53 9.18
CA ARG A 328 -2.46 6.99 10.52
C ARG A 328 -3.63 7.53 11.31
N PHE A 329 -4.33 6.62 11.98
CA PHE A 329 -5.47 6.95 12.83
C PHE A 329 -5.21 6.47 14.24
N ARG A 330 -5.73 7.22 15.21
CA ARG A 330 -5.77 6.81 16.60
C ARG A 330 -7.17 6.99 17.16
N TRP A 331 -7.75 5.92 17.69
CA TRP A 331 -9.13 5.95 18.19
C TRP A 331 -9.37 4.94 19.32
N PRO A 332 -10.48 5.08 20.08
CA PRO A 332 -10.87 4.12 21.12
C PRO A 332 -11.26 2.74 20.58
N ALA A 333 -10.89 1.66 21.28
CA ALA A 333 -11.15 0.28 20.86
C ALA A 333 -12.63 -0.17 20.99
N ASP A 334 -13.46 0.63 21.64
CA ASP A 334 -14.92 0.44 21.73
C ASP A 334 -15.68 1.05 20.54
N GLN A 335 -15.01 1.82 19.68
CA GLN A 335 -15.59 2.48 18.52
C GLN A 335 -15.12 1.86 17.19
N VAL A 336 -15.88 2.14 16.14
CA VAL A 336 -15.57 1.78 14.75
C VAL A 336 -15.00 3.00 14.04
N LEU A 337 -13.87 2.81 13.37
CA LEU A 337 -13.33 3.81 12.46
C LEU A 337 -13.98 3.61 11.08
N LEU A 338 -14.63 4.65 10.58
CA LEU A 338 -15.17 4.73 9.24
C LEU A 338 -14.35 5.73 8.43
N VAL A 339 -13.74 5.29 7.33
CA VAL A 339 -12.99 6.15 6.41
C VAL A 339 -13.71 6.21 5.07
N GLY A 340 -14.13 7.40 4.65
CA GLY A 340 -14.64 7.66 3.32
C GLY A 340 -13.53 8.18 2.42
N LEU A 341 -13.10 7.37 1.46
CA LEU A 341 -12.03 7.69 0.52
C LEU A 341 -12.48 8.66 -0.60
N GLY A 342 -13.77 9.00 -0.62
CA GLY A 342 -14.37 9.85 -1.64
C GLY A 342 -14.68 9.08 -2.92
N VAL A 343 -15.03 9.83 -3.97
CA VAL A 343 -15.36 9.29 -5.28
C VAL A 343 -14.07 8.94 -6.02
N VAL A 344 -13.77 7.64 -6.10
CA VAL A 344 -12.51 7.10 -6.63
C VAL A 344 -12.79 6.09 -7.75
N PRO A 345 -11.76 5.65 -8.51
CA PRO A 345 -11.90 4.55 -9.46
C PRO A 345 -12.57 3.33 -8.81
N LEU A 346 -13.50 2.68 -9.52
CA LEU A 346 -14.22 1.54 -8.95
C LEU A 346 -13.22 0.41 -8.59
N PRO A 347 -13.08 0.00 -7.31
CA PRO A 347 -12.05 -0.95 -6.84
C PRO A 347 -12.11 -2.31 -7.50
N VAL A 348 -13.31 -2.77 -7.88
CA VAL A 348 -13.51 -4.00 -8.65
C VAL A 348 -14.53 -3.70 -9.74
N PRO A 349 -14.14 -3.75 -11.03
CA PRO A 349 -15.08 -3.55 -12.13
C PRO A 349 -16.22 -4.58 -12.05
N SER A 350 -17.46 -4.11 -11.95
CA SER A 350 -18.59 -5.01 -12.15
C SER A 350 -18.65 -5.38 -13.63
N GLU A 351 -18.67 -6.67 -13.94
CA GLU A 351 -19.11 -7.09 -15.27
C GLU A 351 -20.56 -6.63 -15.38
N GLY A 352 -20.82 -5.65 -16.26
CA GLY A 352 -22.17 -5.22 -16.58
C GLY A 352 -22.92 -6.42 -17.14
N LYS A 353 -23.61 -7.18 -16.28
CA LYS A 353 -24.53 -8.21 -16.73
C LYS A 353 -25.63 -7.50 -17.52
N PRO A 354 -25.78 -7.78 -18.82
CA PRO A 354 -26.93 -7.25 -19.54
C PRO A 354 -28.18 -7.83 -18.88
N LEU A 355 -29.03 -6.94 -18.34
CA LEU A 355 -30.30 -7.31 -17.71
C LEU A 355 -31.26 -8.01 -18.69
N VAL A 356 -30.98 -7.95 -19.99
CA VAL A 356 -31.75 -8.60 -21.06
C VAL A 356 -30.81 -9.18 -22.12
N PRO A 357 -30.83 -10.50 -22.38
CA PRO A 357 -30.16 -11.09 -23.53
C PRO A 357 -30.73 -10.49 -24.83
N GLY A 358 -29.87 -9.87 -25.67
CA GLY A 358 -30.26 -9.40 -27.00
C GLY A 358 -30.58 -7.91 -27.14
N LEU A 359 -30.51 -7.11 -26.07
CA LEU A 359 -30.61 -5.65 -26.17
C LEU A 359 -29.27 -4.99 -25.80
N PRO A 360 -28.53 -4.38 -26.74
CA PRO A 360 -27.29 -3.68 -26.43
C PRO A 360 -27.63 -2.39 -25.69
N LEU A 361 -27.54 -2.42 -24.36
CA LEU A 361 -27.54 -1.20 -23.57
C LEU A 361 -26.27 -0.40 -23.91
N PRO A 362 -26.36 0.93 -24.10
CA PRO A 362 -25.19 1.75 -24.33
C PRO A 362 -24.27 1.63 -23.12
N LEU A 363 -23.07 1.08 -23.34
CA LEU A 363 -22.02 1.03 -22.32
C LEU A 363 -21.77 2.46 -21.80
N PRO A 364 -21.58 2.64 -20.48
CA PRO A 364 -21.26 3.95 -19.94
C PRO A 364 -20.04 4.54 -20.66
N LYS A 365 -20.16 5.79 -21.11
CA LYS A 365 -19.12 6.50 -21.89
C LYS A 365 -17.85 6.78 -21.08
N THR A 366 -17.89 6.58 -19.77
CA THR A 366 -16.82 6.85 -18.81
C THR A 366 -16.60 5.66 -17.89
N ALA A 367 -15.35 5.42 -17.48
CA ALA A 367 -15.01 4.37 -16.52
C ALA A 367 -15.81 4.57 -15.20
N PRO A 368 -16.32 3.48 -14.58
CA PRO A 368 -17.16 3.60 -13.39
C PRO A 368 -16.37 4.16 -12.21
N ARG A 369 -17.03 5.03 -11.43
CA ARG A 369 -16.55 5.66 -10.21
C ARG A 369 -17.56 5.45 -9.10
N ALA A 370 -17.10 5.30 -7.87
CA ALA A 370 -17.96 5.17 -6.71
C ALA A 370 -17.32 5.81 -5.47
N ASP A 371 -18.15 6.19 -4.51
CA ASP A 371 -17.68 6.58 -3.18
C ASP A 371 -17.27 5.32 -2.40
N VAL A 372 -16.00 5.26 -1.98
CA VAL A 372 -15.46 4.09 -1.29
C VAL A 372 -15.41 4.31 0.22
N LEU A 373 -15.92 3.35 0.98
CA LEU A 373 -15.96 3.34 2.43
C LEU A 373 -15.16 2.17 2.99
N VAL A 374 -14.32 2.45 3.98
CA VAL A 374 -13.58 1.44 4.75
C VAL A 374 -14.07 1.46 6.19
N PHE A 375 -14.60 0.33 6.66
CA PHE A 375 -14.96 0.13 8.05
C PHE A 375 -13.88 -0.70 8.74
N VAL A 376 -13.39 -0.21 9.87
CA VAL A 376 -12.43 -0.92 10.73
C VAL A 376 -13.07 -1.13 12.09
N GLN A 377 -13.54 -2.35 12.33
CA GLN A 377 -14.23 -2.73 13.57
C GLN A 377 -13.36 -3.64 14.43
N PRO A 378 -13.02 -3.24 15.67
CA PRO A 378 -12.36 -4.12 16.63
C PRO A 378 -13.35 -5.08 17.30
N TYR A 379 -13.02 -6.38 17.31
CA TYR A 379 -13.84 -7.44 17.93
C TYR A 379 -13.30 -7.93 19.29
N GLY A 380 -12.09 -7.53 19.66
CA GLY A 380 -11.46 -7.93 20.92
C GLY A 380 -10.29 -8.90 20.70
N PRO A 381 -9.67 -9.36 21.80
CA PRO A 381 -8.65 -10.41 21.74
C PRO A 381 -9.21 -11.60 20.97
N ALA A 382 -8.42 -12.18 20.08
CA ALA A 382 -8.76 -13.43 19.44
C ALA A 382 -8.72 -14.53 20.51
N GLU A 383 -9.82 -14.73 21.23
CA GLU A 383 -10.10 -16.03 21.82
C GLU A 383 -10.06 -17.05 20.68
N ALA A 384 -9.48 -18.21 20.93
CA ALA A 384 -9.34 -19.27 19.94
C ALA A 384 -10.73 -19.65 19.39
N THR A 385 -11.10 -19.03 18.26
CA THR A 385 -12.32 -19.39 17.54
C THR A 385 -12.24 -20.88 17.27
N PRO A 386 -13.26 -21.68 17.66
CA PRO A 386 -13.21 -23.12 17.47
C PRO A 386 -13.01 -23.34 15.97
N ARG A 387 -11.95 -24.08 15.62
CA ARG A 387 -11.83 -24.63 14.27
C ARG A 387 -13.17 -25.28 13.97
N LEU A 388 -13.92 -24.72 13.03
CA LEU A 388 -15.00 -25.44 12.39
C LEU A 388 -14.35 -26.59 11.63
N THR A 389 -14.08 -27.69 12.33
CA THR A 389 -13.90 -29.00 11.74
C THR A 389 -15.20 -29.25 11.00
N ARG A 390 -15.19 -28.96 9.70
CA ARG A 390 -16.16 -29.49 8.76
C ARG A 390 -16.02 -31.00 8.82
N SER A 391 -16.74 -31.63 9.74
CA SER A 391 -16.97 -33.07 9.72
C SER A 391 -17.79 -33.36 8.47
N LEU A 392 -17.09 -33.67 7.38
CA LEU A 392 -17.66 -34.45 6.30
C LEU A 392 -17.97 -35.83 6.88
N SER A 393 -19.17 -36.00 7.41
CA SER A 393 -19.72 -37.34 7.62
C SER A 393 -19.87 -38.01 6.26
N PRO A 394 -19.28 -39.19 6.03
CA PRO A 394 -19.55 -39.96 4.82
C PRO A 394 -20.97 -40.53 4.90
N ASN A 395 -21.76 -40.25 3.87
CA ASN A 395 -23.10 -40.78 3.67
C ASN A 395 -23.00 -42.31 3.45
N PRO A 396 -23.78 -43.16 4.13
CA PRO A 396 -23.72 -44.61 3.91
C PRO A 396 -24.32 -44.99 2.55
N PRO A 397 -23.80 -46.04 1.88
CA PRO A 397 -24.30 -46.45 0.57
C PRO A 397 -25.70 -47.04 0.67
N ALA A 398 -26.57 -46.62 -0.26
CA ALA A 398 -27.88 -47.21 -0.49
C ALA A 398 -27.73 -48.69 -0.85
N ARG A 399 -28.41 -49.55 -0.10
CA ARG A 399 -28.57 -50.97 -0.43
C ARG A 399 -29.61 -51.08 -1.56
N TYR A 400 -29.21 -51.68 -2.68
CA TYR A 400 -30.10 -52.44 -3.56
C TYR A 400 -29.95 -53.91 -3.25
#